data_AF-A0A6F8XWQ8-F1
#
_entry.id   AF-A0A6F8XWQ8-F1
#
_cell.length_a   1.000
_cell.length_b   1.000
_cell.length_c   1.000
_cell.angle_alpha   90.00
_cell.angle_beta   90.00
_cell.angle_gamma   90.00
#
_symmetry.space_group_name_H-M   'P 1'
#
loop_
_entity.id
_entity.type
_entity.pdbx_description
1 polymer ?
#
loop_
_entity_poly.entity_id
_entity_poly.type
_entity_poly.pdbx_seq_one_letter_code
_entity_poly.pdbx_strand_id
1 'polypeptide(L)'
;MLAVGWTHRLSGVDIRQFDVLAKSLREVHDEDLRSVNDREFPDRTFIAVAPVGTGDHWGFPVTDGRCHDEVWFHFHDAGAPELDAADFLEFVAHRGLSA
;
A
#
# COMPACT_ATOMS: atom_id res chain seq x y z
N MET A 1 27.94 11.24 34.53
CA MET A 1 26.70 10.62 35.05
C MET A 1 25.71 10.61 33.90
N LEU A 2 25.34 9.40 33.45
CA LEU A 2 24.26 9.00 32.52
C LEU A 2 24.40 9.26 31.00
N ALA A 3 24.44 8.12 30.29
CA ALA A 3 24.06 7.86 28.90
C ALA A 3 22.61 8.33 28.62
N VAL A 4 22.12 8.45 27.39
CA VAL A 4 21.65 7.39 26.45
C VAL A 4 21.53 8.06 25.06
N GLY A 5 22.01 7.46 23.95
CA GLY A 5 21.20 6.74 22.93
C GLY A 5 20.04 7.60 22.40
N TRP A 6 19.72 7.71 21.11
CA TRP A 6 18.96 6.74 20.35
C TRP A 6 19.06 7.10 18.86
N THR A 7 19.64 6.22 18.06
CA THR A 7 19.55 6.23 16.60
C THR A 7 18.22 5.61 16.20
N HIS A 8 17.22 6.40 15.80
CA HIS A 8 16.02 5.85 15.18
C HIS A 8 16.25 5.67 13.68
N ARG A 9 16.64 4.44 13.33
CA ARG A 9 16.47 3.86 12.00
C ARG A 9 14.95 3.75 11.78
N LEU A 10 14.42 4.44 10.76
CA LEU A 10 13.06 4.25 10.28
C LEU A 10 13.00 2.84 9.67
N SER A 11 12.53 1.88 10.44
CA SER A 11 12.28 0.52 9.98
C SER A 11 10.83 0.17 10.30
N GLY A 12 10.06 -0.09 9.25
CA GLY A 12 8.73 -0.69 9.36
C GLY A 12 7.62 0.33 9.40
N VAL A 13 6.97 0.52 8.25
CA VAL A 13 5.60 1.04 8.21
C VAL A 13 4.72 0.01 8.94
N ASP A 14 4.11 0.41 10.06
CA ASP A 14 3.15 -0.41 10.81
C ASP A 14 1.82 -0.45 10.04
N ILE A 15 1.32 -1.66 9.77
CA ILE A 15 0.06 -1.93 9.06
C ILE A 15 -1.12 -1.13 9.65
N ARG A 16 -1.07 -0.78 10.95
CA ARG A 16 -2.13 0.00 11.62
C ARG A 16 -2.24 1.45 11.14
N GLN A 17 -1.21 1.99 10.49
CA GLN A 17 -1.25 3.36 9.96
C GLN A 17 -2.10 3.46 8.68
N PHE A 18 -2.32 2.34 7.97
CA PHE A 18 -3.13 2.29 6.75
C PHE A 18 -4.65 2.42 7.01
N ASP A 19 -5.13 1.94 8.15
CA ASP A 19 -6.58 1.97 8.50
C ASP A 19 -7.15 3.39 8.58
N VAL A 20 -6.33 4.39 8.86
CA VAL A 20 -6.77 5.79 8.98
C VAL A 20 -7.03 6.42 7.61
N LEU A 21 -6.27 6.03 6.58
CA LEU A 21 -6.40 6.59 5.23
C LEU A 21 -7.58 5.96 4.46
N ALA A 22 -7.82 4.65 4.65
CA ALA A 22 -8.94 3.94 4.02
C ALA A 22 -10.31 4.53 4.40
N LYS A 23 -10.42 5.14 5.58
CA LYS A 23 -11.70 5.67 6.08
C LYS A 23 -12.16 6.96 5.38
N SER A 24 -11.26 7.71 4.73
CA SER A 24 -11.60 8.97 4.06
C SER A 24 -12.06 8.81 2.61
N LEU A 25 -11.83 7.64 1.98
CA LEU A 25 -12.24 7.33 0.59
C LEU A 25 -13.65 6.69 0.51
N ARG A 26 -14.51 6.96 1.50
CA ARG A 26 -15.87 6.41 1.56
C ARG A 26 -16.76 7.03 0.49
N GLU A 27 -16.83 6.38 -0.67
CA GLU A 27 -18.08 6.09 -1.40
C GLU A 27 -17.79 5.26 -2.67
N VAL A 28 -17.03 4.16 -2.58
CA VAL A 28 -16.92 3.18 -3.67
C VAL A 28 -16.84 1.79 -3.05
N HIS A 29 -17.76 0.91 -3.44
CA HIS A 29 -17.90 -0.51 -3.09
C HIS A 29 -17.07 -1.05 -1.91
N ASP A 30 -17.79 -1.47 -0.87
CA ASP A 30 -17.36 -2.00 0.44
C ASP A 30 -16.62 -3.36 0.34
N GLU A 31 -15.65 -3.48 -0.57
CA GLU A 31 -14.75 -4.62 -0.61
C GLU A 31 -13.59 -4.32 0.32
N ASP A 32 -13.61 -4.95 1.50
CA ASP A 32 -12.53 -4.87 2.49
C ASP A 32 -11.21 -5.26 1.81
N LEU A 33 -10.18 -4.42 1.97
CA LEU A 33 -8.83 -4.67 1.47
C LEU A 33 -8.30 -6.03 1.90
N ARG A 34 -8.71 -6.55 3.06
CA ARG A 34 -8.35 -7.91 3.46
C ARG A 34 -8.91 -8.94 2.50
N SER A 35 -10.20 -8.86 2.18
CA SER A 35 -10.86 -9.77 1.25
C SER A 35 -10.27 -9.69 -0.16
N VAL A 36 -9.94 -8.47 -0.63
CA VAL A 36 -9.22 -8.27 -1.91
C VAL A 36 -7.87 -8.99 -1.88
N ASN A 37 -7.06 -8.73 -0.85
CA ASN A 37 -5.73 -9.32 -0.74
C ASN A 37 -5.76 -10.84 -0.58
N ASP A 38 -6.79 -11.40 0.05
CA ASP A 38 -6.97 -12.85 0.18
C ASP A 38 -7.38 -13.50 -1.14
N ARG A 39 -8.23 -12.83 -1.93
CA ARG A 39 -8.78 -13.34 -3.19
C ARG A 39 -7.79 -13.21 -4.35
N GLU A 40 -7.23 -12.01 -4.55
CA GLU A 40 -6.40 -11.69 -5.70
C GLU A 40 -4.92 -12.05 -5.48
N PHE A 41 -4.46 -12.00 -4.23
CA PHE A 41 -3.05 -12.20 -3.87
C PHE A 41 -2.87 -13.26 -2.77
N PRO A 42 -3.33 -14.51 -2.97
CA PRO A 42 -3.32 -15.55 -1.93
C PRO A 42 -1.90 -15.87 -1.43
N ASP A 43 -0.90 -15.76 -2.30
CA ASP A 43 0.52 -16.00 -1.97
C ASP A 43 1.21 -14.79 -1.32
N ARG A 44 0.49 -13.67 -1.12
CA ARG A 44 0.99 -12.42 -0.54
C ARG A 44 2.22 -11.86 -1.26
N THR A 45 2.32 -12.07 -2.56
CA THR A 45 3.37 -11.46 -3.42
C THR A 45 3.11 -9.98 -3.70
N PHE A 46 1.92 -9.50 -3.36
CA PHE A 46 1.50 -8.11 -3.48
C PHE A 46 0.49 -7.79 -2.38
N ILE A 47 0.51 -6.55 -1.88
CA ILE A 47 -0.46 -6.05 -0.90
C ILE A 47 -1.16 -4.82 -1.47
N ALA A 48 -2.41 -4.98 -1.88
CA ALA A 48 -3.29 -3.90 -2.32
C ALA A 48 -3.66 -2.99 -1.14
N VAL A 49 -3.56 -1.68 -1.35
CA VAL A 49 -3.85 -0.65 -0.34
C VAL A 49 -4.83 0.43 -0.79
N ALA A 50 -5.11 0.52 -2.09
CA ALA A 50 -6.13 1.41 -2.62
C ALA A 50 -6.74 0.85 -3.91
N PRO A 51 -8.08 0.74 -4.01
CA PRO A 51 -8.75 0.39 -5.27
C PRO A 51 -8.79 1.59 -6.22
N VAL A 52 -8.73 1.31 -7.53
CA VAL A 52 -8.81 2.34 -8.59
C VAL A 52 -10.15 2.27 -9.33
N GLY A 53 -10.88 1.17 -9.17
CA GLY A 53 -12.08 0.82 -9.91
C GLY A 53 -11.86 -0.46 -10.72
N THR A 54 -12.94 -1.17 -11.06
CA THR A 54 -12.93 -2.36 -11.95
C THR A 54 -11.93 -3.48 -11.60
N GLY A 55 -11.46 -3.55 -10.35
CA GLY A 55 -10.50 -4.57 -9.90
C GLY A 55 -9.02 -4.17 -10.03
N ASP A 56 -8.72 -2.95 -10.47
CA ASP A 56 -7.36 -2.41 -10.49
C ASP A 56 -6.98 -1.87 -9.10
N HIS A 57 -5.71 -2.01 -8.73
CA HIS A 57 -5.25 -1.68 -7.38
C HIS A 57 -3.87 -1.02 -7.38
N TRP A 58 -3.67 -0.06 -6.48
CA TRP A 58 -2.33 0.30 -6.01
C TRP A 58 -1.93 -0.55 -4.81
N GLY A 59 -0.65 -0.83 -4.69
CA GLY A 59 -0.12 -1.65 -3.61
C GLY A 59 1.38 -1.80 -3.61
N PHE A 60 1.85 -2.66 -2.73
CA PHE A 60 3.26 -2.92 -2.53
C PHE A 60 3.60 -4.32 -3.04
N PRO A 61 4.60 -4.47 -3.93
CA PRO A 61 5.23 -5.76 -4.15
C PRO A 61 5.77 -6.31 -2.84
N VAL A 62 5.74 -7.63 -2.70
CA VAL A 62 6.29 -8.34 -1.54
C VAL A 62 7.35 -9.31 -2.01
N THR A 63 8.51 -9.25 -1.36
CA THR A 63 9.60 -10.21 -1.58
C THR A 63 10.09 -10.69 -0.22
N ASP A 64 10.23 -12.01 -0.07
CA ASP A 64 10.63 -12.65 1.20
C ASP A 64 9.78 -12.20 2.41
N GLY A 65 8.47 -12.02 2.18
CA GLY A 65 7.50 -11.60 3.19
C GLY A 65 7.64 -10.14 3.64
N ARG A 66 8.38 -9.31 2.89
CA ARG A 66 8.53 -7.88 3.15
C ARG A 66 7.99 -7.05 2.00
N CYS A 67 7.20 -6.04 2.33
CA CYS A 67 6.79 -5.02 1.38
C CYS A 67 7.99 -4.19 0.94
N HIS A 68 8.06 -3.89 -0.35
CA HIS A 68 8.90 -2.82 -0.86
C HIS A 68 8.32 -1.46 -0.44
N ASP A 69 9.18 -0.44 -0.40
CA ASP A 69 8.74 0.93 -0.09
C ASP A 69 7.97 1.55 -1.28
N GLU A 70 8.30 1.12 -2.50
CA GLU A 70 7.69 1.54 -3.76
C GLU A 70 6.22 1.16 -3.88
N VAL A 71 5.42 2.06 -4.43
CA VAL A 71 4.00 1.82 -4.74
C VAL A 71 3.86 1.51 -6.22
N TRP A 72 3.21 0.40 -6.50
CA TRP A 72 2.99 -0.13 -7.84
C TRP A 72 1.50 -0.21 -8.17
N PHE A 73 1.16 0.00 -9.43
CA PHE A 73 -0.16 -0.19 -10.00
C PHE A 73 -0.28 -1.61 -10.56
N HIS A 74 -1.34 -2.32 -10.18
CA HIS A 74 -1.66 -3.67 -10.61
C HIS A 74 -2.96 -3.67 -11.42
N PHE A 75 -2.85 -4.05 -12.68
CA PHE A 75 -3.98 -4.22 -13.60
C PHE A 75 -4.73 -5.54 -13.31
N HIS A 76 -6.06 -5.49 -13.22
CA HIS A 76 -6.90 -6.69 -13.06
C HIS A 76 -6.88 -7.58 -14.30
N ASP A 77 -7.03 -6.95 -15.46
CA ASP A 77 -7.44 -7.65 -16.68
C ASP A 77 -6.26 -8.11 -17.54
N ALA A 78 -5.13 -7.39 -17.48
CA ALA A 78 -3.85 -7.74 -18.09
C ALA A 78 -2.81 -6.65 -17.84
N GLY A 79 -1.54 -7.05 -17.68
CA GLY A 79 -0.41 -6.14 -17.62
C GLY A 79 0.65 -6.63 -16.64
N ALA A 80 1.90 -6.22 -16.84
CA ALA A 80 2.87 -6.27 -15.76
C ALA A 80 2.53 -5.12 -14.78
N PRO A 81 2.73 -5.29 -13.46
CA PRO A 81 2.64 -4.18 -12.54
C PRO A 81 3.57 -3.04 -12.98
N GLU A 82 3.15 -1.81 -12.77
CA GLU A 82 3.90 -0.61 -13.13
C GLU A 82 4.23 0.21 -11.88
N LEU A 83 5.42 0.80 -11.82
CA LEU A 83 5.82 1.68 -10.72
C LEU A 83 5.01 3.00 -10.79
N ASP A 84 4.30 3.35 -9.72
CA ASP A 84 3.54 4.62 -9.62
C ASP A 84 4.26 5.67 -8.75
N ALA A 85 4.92 5.25 -7.66
CA ALA A 85 5.68 6.14 -6.78
C ALA A 85 6.86 5.42 -6.11
N ALA A 86 7.94 6.15 -5.81
CA ALA A 86 9.12 5.58 -5.16
C ALA A 86 8.89 5.25 -3.69
N ASP A 87 7.95 5.94 -3.04
CA ASP A 87 7.49 5.62 -1.70
C ASP A 87 6.02 5.99 -1.46
N PHE A 88 5.48 5.54 -0.32
CA PHE A 88 4.09 5.81 0.05
C PHE A 88 3.79 7.29 0.31
N LEU A 89 4.75 8.08 0.78
CA LEU A 89 4.53 9.51 1.03
C LEU A 89 4.41 10.26 -0.29
N GLU A 90 5.27 9.95 -1.27
CA GLU A 90 5.18 10.45 -2.63
C GLU A 90 3.84 10.07 -3.27
N PHE A 91 3.41 8.82 -3.13
CA PHE A 91 2.11 8.35 -3.61
C PHE A 91 0.97 9.20 -3.04
N VAL A 92 0.91 9.39 -1.72
CA VAL A 92 -0.14 10.19 -1.07
C VAL A 92 -0.04 11.66 -1.50
N ALA A 93 1.16 12.22 -1.66
CA ALA A 93 1.34 13.60 -2.09
C ALA A 93 0.81 13.83 -3.51
N HIS A 94 1.03 12.89 -4.44
CA HIS A 94 0.57 13.04 -5.82
C HIS A 94 -0.90 12.66 -6.01
N ARG A 95 -1.35 11.57 -5.39
CA ARG A 95 -2.71 11.02 -5.60
C ARG A 95 -3.73 11.49 -4.57
N GLY A 96 -3.30 11.69 -3.33
CA GLY A 96 -4.18 12.09 -2.22
C GLY A 96 -4.50 13.60 -2.17
N LEU A 97 -3.66 14.45 -2.79
CA LEU A 97 -3.88 15.90 -2.84
C LEU A 97 -4.55 16.38 -4.13
N SER A 98 -4.75 15.50 -5.11
CA SER A 98 -5.36 15.83 -6.40
C SER A 98 -6.89 15.71 -6.40
N ALA A 99 -7.53 15.88 -5.23
CA ALA A 99 -8.98 15.86 -5.06
C ALA A 99 -9.66 17.15 -5.58
#